data_AF-A0A972Z4D6-F1
#
_entry.id   AF-A0A972Z4D6-F1
#
_cell.length_a   1.000
_cell.length_b   1.000
_cell.length_c   1.000
_cell.angle_alpha   90.00
_cell.angle_beta   90.00
_cell.angle_gamma   90.00
#
_symmetry.space_group_name_H-M   'P 1'
#
loop_
_entity.id
_entity.type
_entity.pdbx_description
1 polymer ?
#
loop_
_entity_poly.entity_id
_entity_poly.type
_entity_poly.pdbx_seq_one_letter_code
_entity_poly.pdbx_strand_id
1 'polypeptide(L)'
;MPSRIGMIGMAVMLLLLSLSIGCTSGEPSPSPLVRPTATPEMPETPPDVVITIGNLSDLTGVSSNAMVYINMALDDLIKYYNENNLIPGVRLNVITYDGQMNPA
;
A
#
# COMPACT_ATOMS: atom_id res chain seq x y z
N MET A 1 38.12 24.42 9.29
CA MET A 1 38.70 24.45 7.92
C MET A 1 38.16 23.23 7.17
N PRO A 2 37.29 23.39 6.17
CA PRO A 2 36.75 22.25 5.45
C PRO A 2 37.87 21.51 4.70
N SER A 3 37.93 20.19 4.91
CA SER A 3 38.86 19.30 4.21
C SER A 3 38.66 19.41 2.70
N ARG A 4 39.76 19.44 1.93
CA ARG A 4 39.73 19.50 0.46
C ARG A 4 38.90 18.38 -0.17
N ILE A 5 38.83 17.21 0.49
CA ILE A 5 38.03 16.06 0.06
C ILE A 5 36.53 16.29 0.34
N GLY A 6 36.19 16.93 1.45
CA GLY A 6 34.80 17.28 1.78
C GLY A 6 34.23 18.36 0.85
N MET A 7 35.07 19.29 0.39
CA MET A 7 34.66 20.32 -0.56
C MET A 7 34.39 19.75 -1.96
N ILE A 8 35.15 18.73 -2.39
CA ILE A 8 34.89 17.99 -3.64
C ILE A 8 33.59 17.17 -3.52
N GLY A 9 33.38 16.47 -2.40
CA GLY A 9 32.16 15.68 -2.18
C GLY A 9 30.89 16.53 -2.22
N MET A 10 30.90 17.71 -1.60
CA MET A 10 29.77 18.64 -1.64
C MET A 10 29.54 19.22 -3.04
N ALA A 11 30.60 19.52 -3.80
CA ALA A 11 30.49 20.01 -5.17
C ALA A 11 29.91 18.95 -6.11
N VAL A 12 30.30 17.68 -5.98
CA VAL A 12 29.75 16.57 -6.79
C VAL A 12 28.28 16.30 -6.44
N MET A 13 27.92 16.39 -5.16
CA MET A 13 26.54 16.21 -4.71
C MET A 13 25.63 17.36 -5.20
N LEU A 14 26.11 18.60 -5.20
CA LEU A 14 25.37 19.73 -5.80
C LEU A 14 25.27 19.63 -7.33
N LEU A 15 26.28 19.08 -8.00
CA LEU A 15 26.25 18.87 -9.45
C LEU A 15 25.22 17.80 -9.85
N LEU A 16 25.00 16.80 -9.00
CA LEU A 16 23.99 15.74 -9.24
C LEU A 16 22.55 16.25 -9.05
N LEU A 17 22.35 17.28 -8.22
CA LEU A 17 21.05 17.89 -7.96
C LEU A 17 20.55 18.79 -9.10
N SER A 18 21.43 19.27 -10.00
CA SER A 18 21.03 20.12 -11.13
C SER A 18 20.53 19.35 -12.36
N LEU A 19 20.70 18.02 -12.41
CA LEU A 19 20.21 17.20 -13.54
C LEU A 19 18.73 16.83 -13.48
N SER A 20 17.99 17.17 -12.41
CA SER A 20 16.58 16.79 -12.24
C SER A 20 15.55 17.85 -12.70
N ILE A 21 15.99 19.01 -13.23
CA ILE A 21 15.09 20.07 -13.74
C ILE A 21 15.15 20.13 -15.27
N GLY A 22 14.92 18.98 -15.91
CA GLY A 22 14.98 18.81 -17.37
C GLY A 22 13.70 18.23 -17.95
N CYS A 23 12.52 18.75 -17.60
CA CYS A 23 11.32 18.48 -18.40
C CYS A 23 11.34 19.40 -19.61
N THR A 24 11.79 18.83 -20.73
CA THR A 24 11.83 19.42 -22.05
C THR A 24 10.45 19.93 -22.48
N SER A 25 10.40 21.20 -22.88
CA SER A 25 9.29 21.82 -23.58
C SER A 25 9.29 21.35 -25.04
N GLY A 26 8.47 20.35 -25.34
CA GLY A 26 8.11 20.00 -26.71
C GLY A 26 6.88 20.81 -27.14
N GLU A 27 7.02 21.70 -28.12
CA GLU A 27 5.90 22.31 -28.82
C GLU A 27 5.24 21.25 -29.74
N PRO A 28 3.94 20.95 -29.61
CA PRO A 28 3.25 20.14 -30.60
C PRO A 28 2.70 20.99 -31.75
N SER A 29 3.10 20.59 -32.96
CA SER A 29 2.50 20.93 -34.26
C SER A 29 0.95 20.83 -34.23
N PRO A 30 0.20 21.71 -34.92
CA PRO A 30 -1.25 21.68 -34.90
C PRO A 30 -1.78 20.49 -35.71
N SER A 31 -1.94 19.35 -35.04
CA SER A 31 -2.75 18.24 -35.54
C SER A 31 -4.24 18.53 -35.27
N PRO A 32 -5.15 18.13 -36.17
CA PRO A 32 -6.58 18.38 -36.02
C PRO A 32 -7.09 17.78 -34.70
N LEU A 33 -7.87 18.56 -33.95
CA LEU A 33 -8.45 18.18 -32.67
C LEU A 33 -9.34 16.94 -32.84
N VAL A 34 -8.78 15.76 -32.62
CA VAL A 34 -9.55 14.55 -32.36
C VAL A 34 -10.21 14.77 -31.00
N ARG A 35 -11.54 14.94 -31.02
CA ARG A 35 -12.35 15.03 -29.82
C ARG A 35 -12.00 13.84 -28.91
N PRO A 36 -11.70 14.05 -27.61
CA PRO A 36 -11.45 12.95 -26.70
C PRO A 36 -12.66 12.01 -26.74
N THR A 37 -12.47 10.81 -27.28
CA THR A 37 -13.39 9.71 -27.06
C THR A 37 -13.40 9.49 -25.56
N ALA A 38 -14.58 9.63 -24.94
CA ALA A 38 -14.74 9.40 -23.51
C ALA A 38 -14.09 8.05 -23.15
N THR A 39 -13.11 8.10 -22.26
CA THR A 39 -12.63 6.91 -21.55
C THR A 39 -13.86 6.20 -21.00
N PRO A 40 -14.00 4.88 -21.16
CA PRO A 40 -15.09 4.15 -20.52
C PRO A 40 -15.07 4.51 -19.03
N GLU A 41 -16.13 5.16 -18.54
CA GLU A 41 -16.36 5.36 -17.12
C GLU A 41 -16.40 3.97 -16.49
N MET A 42 -15.31 3.61 -15.83
CA MET A 42 -15.30 2.51 -14.89
C MET A 42 -16.39 2.85 -13.86
N PRO A 43 -17.32 1.95 -13.53
CA PRO A 43 -18.37 2.23 -12.58
C PRO A 43 -17.76 2.84 -11.31
N GLU A 44 -18.24 4.02 -10.92
CA GLU A 44 -17.68 4.83 -9.83
C GLU A 44 -17.72 4.14 -8.45
N THR A 45 -18.27 2.93 -8.39
CA THR A 45 -18.23 2.08 -7.21
C THR A 45 -18.11 0.63 -7.67
N PRO A 46 -16.93 -0.01 -7.48
CA PRO A 46 -16.81 -1.45 -7.65
C PRO A 46 -17.84 -2.14 -6.74
N PRO A 47 -18.40 -3.29 -7.14
CA PRO A 47 -19.26 -4.07 -6.25
C PRO A 47 -18.51 -4.36 -4.95
N ASP A 48 -19.21 -4.26 -3.82
CA ASP A 48 -18.62 -4.43 -2.49
C ASP A 48 -18.21 -5.91 -2.31
N VAL A 49 -16.96 -6.24 -2.61
CA VAL A 49 -16.42 -7.60 -2.50
C VAL A 49 -16.00 -7.84 -1.05
N VAL A 50 -16.59 -8.86 -0.41
CA VAL A 50 -16.19 -9.26 0.94
C VAL A 50 -15.15 -10.37 0.85
N ILE A 51 -13.93 -10.10 1.29
CA ILE A 51 -12.88 -11.10 1.43
C ILE A 51 -12.90 -11.61 2.87
N THR A 52 -13.16 -12.90 3.03
CA THR A 52 -13.16 -13.55 4.35
C THR A 52 -11.85 -14.30 4.57
N ILE A 53 -11.16 -13.96 5.67
CA ILE A 53 -9.92 -14.55 6.11
C ILE A 53 -10.23 -15.55 7.23
N GLY A 54 -9.84 -16.80 7.05
CA GLY A 54 -9.88 -17.80 8.12
C GLY A 54 -8.64 -17.69 9.00
N ASN A 55 -8.83 -17.42 10.29
CA ASN A 55 -7.77 -17.39 11.29
C ASN A 55 -7.86 -18.64 12.18
N LEU A 56 -7.12 -19.70 11.84
CA LEU A 56 -6.96 -20.86 12.70
C LEU A 56 -5.88 -20.55 13.74
N SER A 57 -6.29 -20.38 15.00
CA SER A 57 -5.42 -19.91 16.08
C SER A 57 -5.59 -20.80 17.32
N ASP A 58 -4.66 -20.69 18.25
CA ASP A 58 -4.80 -21.31 19.56
C ASP A 58 -5.42 -20.27 20.52
N LEU A 59 -6.71 -20.39 20.81
CA LEU A 59 -7.42 -19.41 21.64
C LEU A 59 -7.48 -19.83 23.10
N THR A 60 -7.52 -21.13 23.39
CA THR A 60 -7.66 -21.64 24.76
C THR A 60 -6.64 -22.72 25.14
N GLY A 61 -5.75 -23.10 24.23
CA GLY A 61 -4.69 -24.09 24.45
C GLY A 61 -3.38 -23.48 24.96
N VAL A 62 -2.31 -24.26 24.80
CA VAL A 62 -1.00 -24.01 25.45
C VAL A 62 -0.29 -22.76 24.95
N SER A 63 -0.63 -22.26 23.76
CA SER A 63 -0.05 -21.07 23.13
C SER A 63 -0.98 -19.86 23.16
N SER A 64 -2.15 -19.98 23.79
CA SER A 64 -3.18 -18.92 23.81
C SER A 64 -2.66 -17.57 24.30
N ASN A 65 -1.82 -17.54 25.33
CA ASN A 65 -1.26 -16.32 25.87
C ASN A 65 -0.42 -15.54 24.83
N ALA A 66 0.33 -16.23 23.99
CA ALA A 66 1.10 -15.62 22.91
C ALA A 66 0.22 -15.22 21.73
N MET A 67 -0.80 -16.04 21.42
CA MET A 67 -1.71 -15.80 20.29
C MET A 67 -2.61 -14.57 20.49
N VAL A 68 -2.91 -14.16 21.73
CA VAL A 68 -3.70 -12.95 22.01
C VAL A 68 -3.15 -11.73 21.26
N TYR A 69 -1.84 -11.52 21.29
CA TYR A 69 -1.22 -10.36 20.63
C TYR A 69 -1.29 -10.44 19.10
N ILE A 70 -1.16 -11.65 18.56
CA ILE A 70 -1.25 -11.88 17.11
C ILE A 70 -2.68 -11.64 16.62
N ASN A 71 -3.68 -12.17 17.36
CA ASN A 71 -5.08 -11.99 17.04
C ASN A 71 -5.50 -10.52 17.14
N MET A 72 -5.02 -9.79 18.16
CA MET A 72 -5.23 -8.36 18.31
C MET A 72 -4.64 -7.57 17.14
N ALA A 73 -3.39 -7.87 16.76
CA ALA A 73 -2.73 -7.20 15.63
C ALA A 73 -3.45 -7.46 14.29
N LEU A 74 -3.98 -8.68 14.09
CA LEU A 74 -4.76 -9.02 12.90
C LEU A 74 -6.08 -8.23 12.86
N ASP A 75 -6.80 -8.16 13.98
CA ASP A 75 -8.05 -7.41 14.08
C ASP A 75 -7.84 -5.91 13.83
N ASP A 76 -6.83 -5.32 14.46
CA ASP A 76 -6.45 -3.92 14.25
C ASP A 76 -6.09 -3.62 12.80
N LEU A 77 -5.37 -4.54 12.14
CA LEU A 77 -5.00 -4.40 10.72
C LEU A 77 -6.25 -4.40 9.83
N ILE A 78 -7.17 -5.35 10.04
CA ILE A 78 -8.40 -5.45 9.25
C ILE A 78 -9.26 -4.22 9.44
N LYS A 79 -9.40 -3.77 10.68
CA LYS A 79 -10.12 -2.54 11.00
C LYS A 79 -9.50 -1.34 10.29
N TYR A 80 -8.19 -1.17 10.39
CA TYR A 80 -7.48 -0.08 9.71
C TYR A 80 -7.69 -0.09 8.20
N TYR A 81 -7.60 -1.25 7.56
CA TYR A 81 -7.81 -1.39 6.11
C TYR A 81 -9.23 -1.00 5.68
N ASN A 82 -10.23 -1.44 6.45
CA ASN A 82 -11.62 -1.13 6.18
C ASN A 82 -11.95 0.35 6.45
N GLU A 83 -11.51 0.90 7.59
CA GLU A 83 -11.79 2.29 7.99
C GLU A 83 -11.13 3.31 7.05
N ASN A 84 -9.97 2.98 6.50
CA ASN A 84 -9.21 3.86 5.63
C ASN A 84 -9.43 3.56 4.13
N ASN A 85 -10.32 2.61 3.80
CA ASN A 85 -10.61 2.20 2.43
C ASN A 85 -9.34 1.94 1.60
N LEU A 86 -8.37 1.23 2.19
CA LEU A 86 -7.06 1.01 1.57
C LEU A 86 -7.12 0.10 0.34
N ILE A 87 -8.20 -0.67 0.21
CA ILE A 87 -8.50 -1.51 -0.94
C ILE A 87 -9.89 -1.11 -1.47
N PRO A 88 -9.97 -0.24 -2.48
CA PRO A 88 -11.24 0.25 -2.98
C PRO A 88 -12.19 -0.88 -3.42
N GLY A 89 -13.44 -0.83 -2.95
CA GLY A 89 -14.47 -1.81 -3.28
C GLY A 89 -14.30 -3.17 -2.59
N VAL A 90 -13.41 -3.27 -1.61
CA VAL A 90 -13.20 -4.49 -0.82
C VAL A 90 -13.45 -4.22 0.65
N ARG A 91 -14.16 -5.15 1.30
CA ARG A 91 -14.29 -5.22 2.75
C ARG A 91 -13.65 -6.50 3.26
N LEU A 92 -12.72 -6.36 4.20
CA LEU A 92 -12.08 -7.50 4.86
C LEU A 92 -12.93 -7.96 6.05
N ASN A 93 -13.03 -9.28 6.21
CA ASN A 93 -13.66 -9.94 7.34
C ASN A 93 -12.75 -11.05 7.86
N VAL A 94 -12.72 -11.28 9.17
CA VAL A 94 -11.99 -12.41 9.78
C VAL A 94 -12.96 -13.33 10.50
N ILE A 95 -12.79 -14.63 10.30
CA ILE A 95 -13.43 -15.67 11.10
C ILE A 95 -12.34 -16.44 11.82
N THR A 96 -12.39 -16.40 13.15
CA THR A 96 -11.39 -17.07 13.99
C THR A 96 -11.92 -18.43 14.47
N TYR A 97 -11.07 -19.45 14.35
CA TYR A 97 -11.33 -20.81 14.81
C TYR A 97 -10.30 -21.19 15.88
N ASP A 98 -10.76 -21.75 17.00
CA ASP A 98 -9.89 -22.29 18.04
C ASP A 98 -9.45 -23.71 17.69
N GLY A 99 -8.19 -23.85 17.27
CA GLY A 99 -7.58 -25.13 16.91
C GLY A 99 -6.80 -25.79 18.04
N GLN A 100 -6.53 -25.08 19.16
CA GLN A 100 -5.79 -25.61 20.32
C GLN A 100 -4.44 -26.28 20.00
N MET A 101 -3.78 -25.88 18.90
CA MET A 101 -2.59 -26.56 18.35
C MET A 101 -2.80 -28.06 18.05
N ASN A 102 -4.05 -28.48 17.89
CA ASN A 102 -4.41 -29.83 17.48
C ASN A 102 -4.50 -29.90 15.95
N PRO A 103 -3.66 -30.71 15.28
CA PRO A 103 -3.70 -30.85 13.83
C PRO A 103 -4.84 -31.75 13.31
N ALA A 104 -5.60 -32.42 14.20
CA ALA A 104 -6.61 -33.45 13.87
C ALA A 104 -8.03 -33.09 14.33
#